data_AF-A0A9D9I4T3-F1
#
_entry.id   AF-A0A9D9I4T3-F1
#
_cell.length_a   1.000
_cell.length_b   1.000
_cell.length_c   1.000
_cell.angle_alpha   90.00
_cell.angle_beta   90.00
_cell.angle_gamma   90.00
#
_symmetry.space_group_name_H-M   'P 1'
#
loop_
_entity.id
_entity.type
_entity.pdbx_description
1 polymer ?
#
loop_
_entity_poly.entity_id
_entity_poly.type
_entity_poly.pdbx_seq_one_letter_code
_entity_poly.pdbx_strand_id
1 'polypeptide(L)'
;MDREYMTTLDKTLARYFSLNGQKSVEGSITRVESALSFLSPAYLNDLVRVETGKALAGYVRVKMMEFIRKQVRKEGCPLEQIAREFGLCKPRLLDILYRQVFGHQSGDYQVTPDYKLN
;
A
#
# COMPACT_ATOMS: atom_id res chain seq x y z
N MET A 1 -25.11 1.01 1.20
CA MET A 1 -24.43 1.49 -0.01
C MET A 1 -22.96 1.79 0.27
N ASP A 2 -22.61 2.54 1.32
CA ASP A 2 -21.24 2.93 1.66
C ASP A 2 -20.26 1.75 1.83
N ARG A 3 -20.72 0.66 2.45
CA ARG A 3 -19.95 -0.59 2.57
C ARG A 3 -19.66 -1.28 1.23
N GLU A 4 -20.52 -1.13 0.22
CA GLU A 4 -20.30 -1.71 -1.11
C GLU A 4 -19.21 -0.95 -1.86
N TYR A 5 -19.15 0.38 -1.69
CA TYR A 5 -18.07 1.20 -2.23
C TYR A 5 -16.73 0.87 -1.59
N MET A 6 -16.69 0.71 -0.26
CA MET A 6 -15.50 0.23 0.45
C MET A 6 -15.05 -1.14 -0.05
N THR A 7 -15.99 -2.06 -0.26
CA THR A 7 -15.69 -3.40 -0.80
C THR A 7 -15.12 -3.32 -2.22
N THR A 8 -15.69 -2.46 -3.07
CA THR A 8 -15.23 -2.26 -4.45
C THR A 8 -13.85 -1.63 -4.49
N LEU A 9 -13.60 -0.66 -3.61
CA LEU A 9 -12.28 -0.06 -3.44
C LEU A 9 -11.25 -1.11 -3.01
N ASP A 10 -11.58 -1.96 -2.02
CA ASP A 10 -10.68 -3.00 -1.54
C ASP A 10 -10.33 -4.01 -2.64
N LYS A 11 -11.34 -4.48 -3.38
CA LYS A 11 -11.17 -5.40 -4.50
C LYS A 11 -10.34 -4.78 -5.63
N THR A 12 -10.55 -3.50 -5.92
CA THR A 12 -9.79 -2.77 -6.95
C THR A 12 -8.33 -2.65 -6.56
N LEU A 13 -8.04 -2.28 -5.30
CA LEU A 13 -6.68 -2.21 -4.78
C LEU A 13 -6.01 -3.59 -4.78
N ALA A 14 -6.68 -4.62 -4.28
CA ALA A 14 -6.16 -5.98 -4.27
C ALA A 14 -5.85 -6.49 -5.69
N ARG A 15 -6.74 -6.22 -6.66
CA ARG A 15 -6.52 -6.57 -8.06
C ARG A 15 -5.32 -5.82 -8.63
N TYR A 16 -5.20 -4.51 -8.37
CA TYR A 16 -4.08 -3.70 -8.83
C TYR A 16 -2.75 -4.14 -8.22
N PHE A 17 -2.73 -4.49 -6.93
CA PHE A 17 -1.55 -5.01 -6.25
C PHE A 17 -1.13 -6.40 -6.70
N SER A 18 -2.05 -7.20 -7.24
CA SER A 18 -1.73 -8.50 -7.84
C SER A 18 -1.19 -8.40 -9.27
N LEU A 19 -1.23 -7.23 -9.92
CA LEU A 19 -0.67 -7.07 -11.27
C LEU A 19 0.85 -6.95 -11.21
N ASN A 20 1.56 -7.55 -12.16
CA ASN A 20 3.01 -7.33 -12.29
C ASN A 20 3.29 -5.91 -12.78
N GLY A 21 4.28 -5.25 -12.18
CA GLY A 21 4.71 -3.90 -12.56
C GLY A 21 4.83 -2.94 -11.38
N GLN A 22 5.31 -1.73 -11.67
CA GLN A 22 5.57 -0.71 -10.67
C GLN A 22 4.24 -0.12 -10.17
N LYS A 23 3.99 -0.27 -8.87
CA LYS A 23 2.79 0.17 -8.17
C LYS A 23 3.13 1.42 -7.37
N SER A 24 2.30 2.45 -7.49
CA SER A 24 2.42 3.68 -6.70
C SER A 24 1.11 3.99 -6.00
N VAL A 25 1.18 4.77 -4.93
CA VAL A 25 0.00 5.30 -4.24
C VAL A 25 -0.87 6.10 -5.21
N GLU A 26 -0.25 6.94 -6.04
CA GLU A 26 -0.96 7.74 -7.05
C GLU A 26 -1.66 6.83 -8.08
N GLY A 27 -0.93 5.85 -8.64
CA GLY A 27 -1.51 4.89 -9.58
C GLY A 27 -2.66 4.08 -8.98
N SER A 28 -2.59 3.78 -7.68
CA SER A 28 -3.67 3.10 -6.96
C SER A 28 -4.90 3.99 -6.79
N ILE A 29 -4.70 5.28 -6.47
CA ILE A 29 -5.78 6.27 -6.36
C ILE A 29 -6.47 6.43 -7.72
N THR A 30 -5.73 6.64 -8.81
CA THR A 30 -6.30 6.77 -10.15
C THR A 30 -7.12 5.54 -10.56
N ARG A 31 -6.68 4.33 -10.19
CA ARG A 31 -7.43 3.09 -10.45
C ARG A 31 -8.73 3.03 -9.66
N VAL A 32 -8.70 3.44 -8.39
CA VAL A 32 -9.89 3.49 -7.54
C VAL A 32 -10.87 4.53 -8.02
N GLU A 33 -10.41 5.73 -8.39
CA GLU A 33 -11.24 6.79 -8.96
C GLU A 33 -11.84 6.37 -10.30
N SER A 34 -11.10 5.65 -11.13
CA SER A 34 -11.63 5.10 -12.38
C SER A 34 -12.67 4.00 -12.16
N ALA A 35 -12.49 3.14 -11.14
CA ALA A 35 -13.45 2.08 -10.80
C ALA A 35 -14.73 2.62 -10.14
N LEU A 36 -14.60 3.74 -9.42
CA LEU A 36 -15.69 4.45 -8.76
C LEU A 36 -15.93 5.80 -9.44
N SER A 37 -15.92 5.82 -10.78
CA SER A 37 -16.01 7.04 -11.58
C SER A 37 -17.32 7.82 -11.44
N PHE A 38 -18.35 7.18 -10.90
CA PHE A 38 -19.62 7.80 -10.53
C PHE A 38 -19.53 8.60 -9.22
N LEU A 39 -18.46 8.44 -8.43
CA LEU A 39 -18.18 9.23 -7.24
C LEU A 39 -17.19 10.34 -7.58
N SER A 40 -17.44 11.53 -7.03
CA SER A 40 -16.44 12.60 -7.07
C SER A 40 -15.24 12.23 -6.19
N PRO A 41 -14.02 12.62 -6.58
CA PRO A 41 -12.80 12.30 -5.82
C PRO A 41 -12.85 12.83 -4.39
N ALA A 42 -13.48 13.99 -4.19
CA ALA A 42 -13.71 14.57 -2.86
C ALA A 42 -14.65 13.69 -2.00
N TYR A 43 -15.76 13.20 -2.57
CA TYR A 43 -16.67 12.31 -1.87
C TYR A 43 -16.02 10.97 -1.54
N LEU A 44 -15.23 10.43 -2.47
CA LEU A 44 -14.49 9.18 -2.25
C LEU A 44 -13.47 9.33 -1.11
N ASN A 45 -12.79 10.48 -1.02
CA ASN A 45 -11.89 10.77 0.09
C ASN A 45 -12.65 10.88 1.42
N ASP A 46 -13.79 11.58 1.43
CA ASP A 46 -14.60 11.75 2.63
C ASP A 46 -15.21 10.43 3.10
N LEU A 47 -15.71 9.60 2.18
CA LEU A 47 -16.20 8.26 2.44
C LEU A 47 -15.13 7.41 3.14
N VAL A 48 -13.90 7.37 2.60
CA VAL A 48 -12.79 6.64 3.23
C VAL A 48 -12.47 7.23 4.60
N ARG A 49 -12.52 8.55 4.76
CA ARG A 49 -12.27 9.22 6.03
C ARG A 49 -13.33 8.93 7.08
N VAL A 50 -14.60 8.87 6.69
CA VAL A 50 -15.72 8.50 7.56
C VAL A 50 -15.61 7.04 7.99
N GLU A 51 -15.34 6.13 7.05
CA GLU A 51 -15.30 4.69 7.34
C GLU A 51 -14.02 4.24 8.06
N THR A 52 -12.89 4.91 7.82
CA THR A 52 -11.56 4.43 8.28
C THR A 52 -10.82 5.42 9.17
N GLY A 53 -11.30 6.65 9.29
CA GLY A 53 -10.61 7.75 9.97
C GLY A 53 -9.40 8.30 9.22
N LYS A 54 -9.11 7.82 8.00
CA LYS A 54 -7.92 8.17 7.22
C LYS A 54 -8.29 8.79 5.87
N ALA A 55 -7.44 9.69 5.37
CA ALA A 55 -7.56 10.15 3.99
C ALA A 55 -7.30 8.99 3.01
N LEU A 56 -7.88 9.05 1.81
CA LEU A 56 -7.74 8.03 0.76
C LEU A 56 -6.28 7.60 0.54
N ALA A 57 -5.38 8.57 0.35
CA ALA A 57 -3.96 8.27 0.14
C ALA A 57 -3.33 7.54 1.34
N GLY A 58 -3.73 7.88 2.56
CA GLY A 58 -3.31 7.19 3.78
C GLY A 58 -3.85 5.76 3.86
N TYR A 59 -5.13 5.57 3.50
CA TYR A 59 -5.73 4.25 3.43
C TYR A 59 -5.06 3.35 2.38
N VAL A 60 -4.82 3.88 1.18
CA VAL A 60 -4.11 3.18 0.10
C VAL A 60 -2.71 2.76 0.55
N ARG A 61 -1.95 3.64 1.22
CA ARG A 61 -0.63 3.30 1.78
C ARG A 61 -0.70 2.16 2.78
N VAL A 62 -1.71 2.16 3.66
CA VAL A 62 -1.93 1.07 4.62
C VAL A 62 -2.22 -0.24 3.90
N LYS A 63 -3.14 -0.24 2.94
CA LYS A 63 -3.50 -1.45 2.17
C LYS A 63 -2.34 -1.99 1.35
N MET A 64 -1.54 -1.09 0.78
CA MET A 64 -0.31 -1.43 0.06
C MET A 64 0.66 -2.14 1.00
N MET A 65 0.91 -1.59 2.19
CA MET A 65 1.81 -2.20 3.16
C MET A 65 1.29 -3.54 3.71
N GLU A 66 -0.01 -3.64 3.98
CA GLU A 66 -0.67 -4.90 4.36
C GLU A 66 -0.47 -5.99 3.29
N PHE A 67 -0.58 -5.62 2.02
CA PHE A 67 -0.34 -6.53 0.90
C PHE A 67 1.12 -6.96 0.83
N ILE A 68 2.07 -6.02 0.95
CA ILE A 68 3.51 -6.31 1.00
C ILE A 68 3.83 -7.28 2.14
N ARG A 69 3.33 -7.01 3.34
CA ARG A 69 3.51 -7.87 4.52
C ARG A 69 2.98 -9.29 4.28
N LYS A 70 1.81 -9.41 3.65
CA LYS A 70 1.22 -10.69 3.32
C LYS A 70 2.04 -11.45 2.27
N GLN A 71 2.54 -10.76 1.24
CA GLN A 71 3.41 -11.36 0.22
C GLN A 71 4.73 -11.86 0.82
N VAL A 72 5.42 -11.06 1.65
CA VAL A 72 6.65 -11.52 2.33
C VAL A 72 6.37 -12.78 3.16
N ARG A 73 5.30 -12.77 3.97
CA ARG A 73 4.96 -13.93 4.81
C ARG A 73 4.61 -15.18 4.01
N LYS A 74 3.96 -15.01 2.84
CA LYS A 74 3.43 -16.12 2.04
C LYS A 74 4.48 -16.73 1.10
N GLU A 75 5.27 -15.88 0.47
CA GLU A 75 6.15 -16.26 -0.64
C GLU A 75 7.62 -16.36 -0.21
N GLY A 76 7.96 -15.93 1.02
CA GLY A 76 9.35 -15.86 1.49
C GLY A 76 10.20 -14.86 0.68
N CYS A 77 9.57 -14.03 -0.15
CA CYS A 77 10.27 -13.09 -1.00
C CYS A 77 10.95 -12.00 -0.19
N PRO A 78 12.17 -11.59 -0.58
CA PRO A 78 12.89 -10.54 0.10
C PRO A 78 12.13 -9.22 -0.01
N LEU A 79 11.97 -8.56 1.14
CA LEU A 79 11.24 -7.31 1.28
C LEU A 79 11.68 -6.25 0.26
N GLU A 80 12.97 -6.21 -0.07
CA GLU A 80 13.55 -5.28 -1.03
C GLU A 80 13.07 -5.49 -2.47
N GLN A 81 12.78 -6.74 -2.87
CA GLN A 81 12.24 -7.03 -4.19
C GLN A 81 10.81 -6.50 -4.31
N ILE A 82 10.00 -6.75 -3.28
CA ILE A 82 8.63 -6.24 -3.23
C ILE A 82 8.65 -4.71 -3.12
N ALA A 83 9.51 -4.14 -2.28
CA ALA A 83 9.66 -2.70 -2.14
C ALA A 83 10.01 -2.00 -3.47
N ARG A 84 10.89 -2.62 -4.29
CA ARG A 84 11.18 -2.13 -5.64
C ARG A 84 9.93 -2.11 -6.54
N GLU A 85 9.09 -3.14 -6.49
CA GLU A 85 7.81 -3.13 -7.21
C GLU A 85 6.87 -2.01 -6.74
N PHE A 86 6.94 -1.61 -5.48
CA PHE A 86 6.13 -0.52 -4.93
C PHE A 86 6.81 0.86 -5.02
N GLY A 87 7.91 0.99 -5.78
CA GLY A 87 8.68 2.23 -5.92
C GLY A 87 9.44 2.66 -4.66
N LEU A 88 9.50 1.79 -3.65
CA LEU A 88 10.20 1.96 -2.39
C LEU A 88 11.63 1.42 -2.51
N CYS A 89 12.43 1.99 -3.41
CA CYS A 89 13.80 1.52 -3.69
C CYS A 89 14.79 1.71 -2.52
N LYS A 90 14.37 2.28 -1.38
CA LYS A 90 15.22 2.48 -0.21
C LYS A 90 14.65 1.70 0.98
N PRO A 91 15.41 0.77 1.59
CA PRO A 91 14.96 0.03 2.77
C PRO A 91 14.61 0.94 3.95
N ARG A 92 15.23 2.13 4.03
CA ARG A 92 14.86 3.16 5.03
C ARG A 92 13.45 3.70 4.86
N LEU A 93 13.01 3.95 3.61
CA LEU A 93 11.64 4.43 3.36
C LEU A 93 10.61 3.37 3.75
N LEU A 94 10.99 2.11 3.56
CA LEU A 94 10.14 0.99 3.90
C LEU A 94 10.02 0.79 5.41
N ASP A 95 11.10 0.90 6.18
CA ASP A 95 11.05 0.89 7.66
C ASP A 95 10.21 2.06 8.20
N ILE A 96 10.40 3.27 7.64
CA ILE A 96 9.61 4.45 8.01
C ILE A 96 8.12 4.22 7.75
N LEU A 97 7.77 3.71 6.56
CA LEU A 97 6.38 3.43 6.21
C LEU A 97 5.80 2.29 7.04
N TYR A 98 6.58 1.25 7.33
CA TYR A 98 6.16 0.14 8.18
C TYR A 98 5.84 0.64 9.59
N ARG A 99 6.72 1.48 10.14
CA ARG A 99 6.53 2.12 11.45
C ARG A 99 5.34 3.07 11.46
N GLN A 100 5.13 3.84 10.38
CA GLN A 100 3.95 4.71 10.24
C GLN A 100 2.63 3.94 10.16
N VAL A 101 2.63 2.75 9.56
CA VAL A 101 1.41 1.95 9.37
C VAL A 101 1.10 1.08 10.58
N PHE A 102 2.11 0.44 11.18
CA PHE A 102 1.92 -0.58 12.23
C PHE A 102 2.38 -0.15 13.62
N GLY A 103 2.97 1.02 13.79
CA GLY A 103 3.37 1.56 15.10
C GLY A 103 4.56 0.87 15.76
N HIS A 104 5.09 -0.21 15.19
CA HIS A 104 6.31 -0.89 15.64
C HIS A 104 7.34 -1.03 14.52
N GLN A 105 8.62 -1.02 14.89
CA GLN A 105 9.71 -1.41 14.00
C GLN A 105 9.51 -2.88 13.61
N SER A 106 9.69 -3.19 12.33
CA SER A 106 9.74 -4.55 11.80
C SER A 106 10.84 -5.34 12.51
N GLY A 107 10.53 -5.96 13.66
CA GLY A 107 11.50 -6.74 14.45
C GLY A 107 12.05 -7.97 13.74
N ASP A 108 11.44 -8.35 12.61
CA ASP A 108 11.77 -9.54 11.83
C ASP A 108 12.49 -9.26 10.51
N TYR A 109 12.59 -7.99 10.09
CA TYR A 109 13.31 -7.69 8.85
C TYR A 109 14.73 -7.35 9.21
N GLN A 110 15.59 -8.37 9.24
CA GLN A 110 17.02 -8.20 9.15
C GLN A 110 17.34 -7.47 7.85
N VAL A 111 17.32 -6.14 7.91
CA VAL A 111 18.02 -5.29 6.96
C VAL A 111 19.49 -5.55 7.22
N THR A 112 20.06 -6.56 6.58
CA THR A 112 21.50 -6.70 6.49
C THR A 112 22.02 -5.43 5.80
N PRO A 113 22.75 -4.55 6.50
CA PRO A 113 23.28 -3.35 5.89
C PRO A 113 24.59 -3.73 5.18
N ASP A 114 24.52 -4.42 4.05
CA ASP A 114 25.68 -4.62 3.20
C ASP A 114 25.71 -3.55 2.10
N TYR A 115 26.00 -2.33 2.52
CA TYR A 115 26.54 -1.32 1.61
C TYR A 115 27.99 -1.09 2.02
N LYS A 116 28.87 -2.03 1.69
CA LYS A 116 30.29 -1.69 1.51
C LYS A 116 30.41 -0.88 0.23
N LEU A 117 30.49 0.45 0.36
CA LEU A 117 31.09 1.29 -0.66
C LEU A 117 32.53 0.79 -0.88
N ASN A 118 32.81 0.23 -2.05
CA ASN A 118 34.11 0.35 -2.69
C ASN A 118 34.02 1.52 -3.67
#